data_AF-X1MVR4-F1
#
_entry.id   AF-X1MVR4-F1
#
_cell.length_a   1.000
_cell.length_b   1.000
_cell.length_c   1.000
_cell.angle_alpha   90.00
_cell.angle_beta   90.00
_cell.angle_gamma   90.00
#
_symmetry.space_group_name_H-M   'P 1'
#
loop_
_entity.id
_entity.type
_entity.pdbx_description
1 polymer ?
#
loop_
_entity_poly.entity_id
_entity_poly.type
_entity_poly.pdbx_seq_one_letter_code
_entity_poly.pdbx_strand_id
1 'polypeptide(L)'
;EKVGEELKENVYQALKILAEGFLKTPENNLTTQNLKEIHDNSLVLLYRLLFTLYAEYRRLLPLEENELYTDSYSLDSIKKEVRDKIDHNSPLSRVHTHYWDRLKELFGTINSGDPEMGVPFYNGGLFEPQKHPFLEEYKVADFYVAKIIDLLCRSKDKAFIDYSSLEARHLGSIYEGLLEYKVKIAEEDLVATKKKGKEVFVPLREAKASGSKIRESEIIESGELYVATDKGERKASGSYYTPEYIVKYIVENTLGPVIEEKKELIKGKMQDL
;
A
#
# COMPACT_ATOMS: atom_id res chain seq x y z
N GLU A 1 10.43 7.74 -12.71
CA GLU A 1 9.28 7.31 -13.54
C GLU A 1 9.07 5.80 -13.57
N LYS A 2 9.99 4.96 -14.09
CA LYS A 2 9.79 3.50 -14.17
C LYS A 2 9.47 2.80 -12.83
N VAL A 3 10.19 3.17 -11.76
CA VAL A 3 9.96 2.60 -10.40
C VAL A 3 8.57 2.93 -9.87
N GLY A 4 8.03 4.12 -10.18
CA GLY A 4 6.71 4.53 -9.72
C GLY A 4 5.57 3.76 -10.40
N GLU A 5 5.67 3.54 -11.72
CA GLU A 5 4.68 2.73 -12.45
C GLU A 5 4.75 1.25 -12.07
N GLU A 6 5.95 0.70 -11.87
CA GLU A 6 6.11 -0.68 -11.39
C GLU A 6 5.56 -0.86 -9.98
N LEU A 7 5.87 0.06 -9.06
CA LEU A 7 5.33 0.02 -7.70
C LEU A 7 3.80 0.08 -7.73
N LYS A 8 3.23 0.92 -8.59
CA LYS A 8 1.79 1.02 -8.78
C LYS A 8 1.18 -0.32 -9.23
N GLU A 9 1.77 -1.00 -10.21
CA GLU A 9 1.37 -2.36 -10.61
C GLU A 9 1.46 -3.35 -9.43
N ASN A 10 2.56 -3.34 -8.69
CA ASN A 10 2.80 -4.25 -7.57
C ASN A 10 1.78 -4.05 -6.44
N VAL A 11 1.44 -2.80 -6.15
CA VAL A 11 0.43 -2.46 -5.13
C VAL A 11 -0.95 -2.96 -5.53
N TYR A 12 -1.30 -2.95 -6.83
CA TYR A 12 -2.57 -3.55 -7.31
C TYR A 12 -2.61 -5.06 -7.18
N GLN A 13 -1.50 -5.72 -7.49
CA GLN A 13 -1.40 -7.17 -7.27
C GLN A 13 -1.46 -7.50 -5.78
N ALA A 14 -0.82 -6.68 -4.93
CA ALA A 14 -0.89 -6.83 -3.49
C ALA A 14 -2.32 -6.68 -2.95
N LEU A 15 -3.12 -5.75 -3.49
CA LEU A 15 -4.54 -5.60 -3.15
C LEU A 15 -5.35 -6.87 -3.45
N LYS A 16 -5.15 -7.47 -4.63
CA LYS A 16 -5.81 -8.76 -4.98
C LYS A 16 -5.42 -9.87 -4.00
N ILE A 17 -4.12 -10.02 -3.74
CA ILE A 17 -3.59 -11.08 -2.87
C ILE A 17 -4.05 -10.89 -1.43
N LEU A 18 -4.15 -9.65 -0.95
CA LEU A 18 -4.71 -9.35 0.37
C LEU A 18 -6.17 -9.75 0.47
N ALA A 19 -6.99 -9.34 -0.52
CA ALA A 19 -8.40 -9.69 -0.53
C ALA A 19 -8.61 -11.21 -0.57
N GLU A 20 -7.81 -11.92 -1.37
CA GLU A 20 -7.79 -13.39 -1.38
C GLU A 20 -7.36 -13.93 -0.01
N GLY A 21 -6.32 -13.36 0.59
CA GLY A 21 -5.82 -13.74 1.89
C GLY A 21 -6.88 -13.64 3.00
N PHE A 22 -7.66 -12.56 3.03
CA PHE A 22 -8.77 -12.42 3.98
C PHE A 22 -9.86 -13.47 3.76
N LEU A 23 -10.24 -13.77 2.50
CA LEU A 23 -11.26 -14.77 2.19
C LEU A 23 -10.79 -16.21 2.44
N LYS A 24 -9.51 -16.50 2.22
CA LYS A 24 -8.97 -17.87 2.26
C LYS A 24 -8.35 -18.24 3.60
N THR A 25 -8.12 -17.29 4.49
CA THR A 25 -7.63 -17.57 5.84
C THR A 25 -8.75 -18.23 6.65
N PRO A 26 -8.61 -19.51 7.08
CA PRO A 26 -9.74 -20.30 7.59
C PRO A 26 -10.47 -19.71 8.80
N GLU A 27 -9.74 -19.02 9.68
CA GLU A 27 -10.30 -18.48 10.93
C GLU A 27 -11.24 -17.29 10.71
N ASN A 28 -11.15 -16.61 9.56
CA ASN A 28 -11.91 -15.39 9.33
C ASN A 28 -13.39 -15.64 9.05
N ASN A 29 -13.75 -16.79 8.48
CA ASN A 29 -15.12 -17.10 8.02
C ASN A 29 -15.76 -16.01 7.12
N LEU A 30 -14.94 -15.22 6.43
CA LEU A 30 -15.38 -14.16 5.53
C LEU A 30 -15.89 -14.74 4.21
N THR A 31 -16.89 -14.09 3.63
CA THR A 31 -17.45 -14.49 2.34
C THR A 31 -17.37 -13.36 1.33
N THR A 32 -17.81 -13.66 0.11
CA THR A 32 -17.89 -12.71 -1.00
C THR A 32 -18.85 -11.54 -0.72
N GLN A 33 -19.72 -11.65 0.29
CA GLN A 33 -20.58 -10.56 0.75
C GLN A 33 -19.77 -9.45 1.45
N ASN A 34 -18.61 -9.77 2.02
CA ASN A 34 -17.75 -8.84 2.73
C ASN A 34 -16.75 -8.11 1.82
N LEU A 35 -16.85 -8.26 0.49
CA LEU A 35 -15.84 -7.75 -0.46
C LEU A 35 -15.54 -6.26 -0.31
N LYS A 36 -16.55 -5.43 -0.01
CA LYS A 36 -16.35 -3.99 0.20
C LYS A 36 -15.49 -3.73 1.44
N GLU A 37 -15.79 -4.38 2.56
CA GLU A 37 -15.03 -4.23 3.81
C GLU A 37 -13.61 -4.78 3.65
N ILE A 38 -13.47 -5.94 3.02
CA ILE A 38 -12.17 -6.55 2.70
C ILE A 38 -11.34 -5.59 1.84
N HIS A 39 -11.95 -5.02 0.80
CA HIS A 39 -11.29 -4.05 -0.08
C HIS A 39 -10.80 -2.83 0.70
N ASP A 40 -11.72 -2.17 1.42
CA ASP A 40 -11.44 -0.91 2.12
C ASP A 40 -10.34 -1.12 3.19
N ASN A 41 -10.36 -2.25 3.92
CA ASN A 41 -9.34 -2.57 4.92
C ASN A 41 -8.02 -3.09 4.31
N SER A 42 -8.07 -3.73 3.13
CA SER A 42 -6.85 -4.06 2.39
C SER A 42 -6.12 -2.79 1.97
N LEU A 43 -6.84 -1.74 1.55
CA LEU A 43 -6.24 -0.44 1.26
C LEU A 43 -5.58 0.18 2.49
N VAL A 44 -6.25 0.15 3.65
CA VAL A 44 -5.67 0.64 4.91
C VAL A 44 -4.36 -0.09 5.24
N LEU A 45 -4.33 -1.41 5.11
CA LEU A 45 -3.13 -2.20 5.37
C LEU A 45 -2.00 -1.87 4.38
N LEU A 46 -2.31 -1.71 3.09
CA LEU A 46 -1.32 -1.26 2.10
C LEU A 46 -0.78 0.14 2.45
N TYR A 47 -1.63 1.04 2.94
CA TYR A 47 -1.20 2.37 3.38
C TYR A 47 -0.27 2.30 4.58
N ARG A 48 -0.57 1.45 5.57
CA ARG A 48 0.32 1.20 6.71
C ARG A 48 1.68 0.70 6.25
N LEU A 49 1.71 -0.32 5.39
CA LEU A 49 2.96 -0.89 4.86
C LEU A 49 3.79 0.15 4.07
N LEU A 50 3.16 0.86 3.13
CA LEU A 50 3.84 1.90 2.34
C LEU A 50 4.36 3.04 3.20
N PHE A 51 3.57 3.47 4.21
CA PHE A 51 4.01 4.49 5.16
C PHE A 51 5.21 4.02 5.98
N THR A 52 5.17 2.80 6.52
CA THR A 52 6.27 2.23 7.30
C THR A 52 7.54 2.10 6.46
N LEU A 53 7.44 1.61 5.22
CA LEU A 53 8.59 1.55 4.29
C LEU A 53 9.16 2.94 4.04
N TYR A 54 8.30 3.93 3.74
CA TYR A 54 8.76 5.30 3.54
C TYR A 54 9.43 5.88 4.79
N ALA A 55 8.85 5.66 5.97
CA ALA A 55 9.36 6.18 7.23
C ALA A 55 10.71 5.55 7.61
N GLU A 56 10.88 4.25 7.46
CA GLU A 56 12.16 3.55 7.69
C GLU A 56 13.26 4.06 6.74
N TYR A 57 12.97 4.15 5.43
CA TYR A 57 13.96 4.61 4.44
C TYR A 57 14.37 6.08 4.60
N ARG A 58 13.49 6.90 5.19
CA ARG A 58 13.75 8.32 5.46
C ARG A 58 14.30 8.57 6.86
N ARG A 59 14.62 7.53 7.63
CA ARG A 59 15.08 7.61 9.03
C ARG A 59 14.11 8.37 9.94
N LEU A 60 12.81 8.26 9.65
CA LEU A 60 11.73 8.73 10.52
C LEU A 60 11.38 7.68 11.58
N LEU A 61 11.81 6.45 11.37
CA LEU A 61 11.85 5.36 12.32
C LEU A 61 13.31 4.95 12.54
N PRO A 62 13.67 4.37 13.71
CA PRO A 62 15.05 4.19 14.16
C PRO A 62 15.76 2.99 13.48
N LEU A 63 15.53 2.80 12.18
CA LEU A 63 16.19 1.78 11.37
C LEU A 63 17.68 2.10 11.30
N GLU A 64 18.54 1.12 11.59
CA GLU A 64 20.02 1.22 11.74
C GLU A 64 20.50 2.13 12.89
N GLU A 65 19.60 2.79 13.61
CA GLU A 65 19.93 3.62 14.78
C GLU A 65 19.72 2.84 16.09
N ASN A 66 18.76 1.92 16.12
CA ASN A 66 18.48 1.04 17.25
C ASN A 66 18.47 -0.42 16.78
N GLU A 67 19.36 -1.24 17.34
CA GLU A 67 19.53 -2.66 16.95
C GLU A 67 18.29 -3.50 17.26
N LEU A 68 17.66 -3.28 18.42
CA LEU A 68 16.45 -4.01 18.82
C LEU A 68 15.32 -3.78 17.81
N TYR A 69 15.05 -2.51 17.47
CA TYR A 69 14.07 -2.18 16.43
C TYR A 69 14.47 -2.78 15.08
N THR A 70 15.71 -2.56 14.65
CA THR A 70 16.20 -2.93 13.32
C THR A 70 16.10 -4.43 13.09
N ASP A 71 16.52 -5.24 14.04
CA ASP A 71 16.66 -6.68 13.83
C ASP A 71 15.39 -7.47 14.18
N SER A 72 14.57 -6.95 15.09
CA SER A 72 13.43 -7.73 15.64
C SER A 72 12.05 -7.21 15.21
N TYR A 73 11.87 -5.90 15.12
CA TYR A 73 10.54 -5.29 14.95
C TYR A 73 10.34 -4.62 13.59
N SER A 74 11.40 -4.14 12.94
CA SER A 74 11.32 -3.35 11.71
C SER A 74 10.69 -4.15 10.57
N LEU A 75 10.04 -3.44 9.65
CA LEU A 75 9.58 -4.03 8.40
C LEU A 75 10.77 -4.46 7.52
N ASP A 76 11.92 -3.81 7.66
CA ASP A 76 13.19 -4.24 7.06
C ASP A 76 13.62 -5.65 7.49
N SER A 77 13.45 -6.01 8.77
CA SER A 77 13.72 -7.37 9.25
C SER A 77 12.77 -8.39 8.61
N ILE A 78 11.47 -8.07 8.58
CA ILE A 78 10.43 -8.94 8.02
C ILE A 78 10.67 -9.14 6.51
N LYS A 79 10.95 -8.08 5.75
CA LYS A 79 11.16 -8.17 4.30
C LYS A 79 12.41 -8.98 3.94
N LYS A 80 13.48 -8.90 4.75
CA LYS A 80 14.70 -9.72 4.56
C LYS A 80 14.41 -11.20 4.78
N GLU A 81 13.66 -11.53 5.83
CA GLU A 81 13.25 -12.91 6.11
C GLU A 81 12.33 -13.46 5.00
N VAL A 82 11.34 -12.67 4.56
CA VAL A 82 10.44 -13.02 3.45
C VAL A 82 11.22 -13.27 2.16
N ARG A 83 12.18 -12.40 1.81
CA ARG A 83 13.09 -12.61 0.67
C ARG A 83 13.76 -13.97 0.77
N ASP A 84 14.35 -14.29 1.92
CA ASP A 84 15.07 -15.54 2.11
C ASP A 84 14.16 -16.75 1.97
N LYS A 85 12.95 -16.71 2.54
CA LYS A 85 11.94 -17.76 2.35
C LYS A 85 11.57 -17.95 0.88
N ILE A 86 11.32 -16.87 0.15
CA ILE A 86 10.89 -16.92 -1.25
C ILE A 86 12.02 -17.39 -2.16
N ASP A 87 13.24 -16.86 -2.01
CA ASP A 87 14.36 -17.19 -2.88
C ASP A 87 14.85 -18.64 -2.67
N HIS A 88 14.71 -19.18 -1.46
CA HIS A 88 14.97 -20.60 -1.18
C HIS A 88 13.76 -21.51 -1.44
N ASN A 89 12.64 -20.98 -1.95
CA ASN A 89 11.41 -21.72 -2.20
C ASN A 89 10.90 -22.47 -0.95
N SER A 90 11.09 -21.88 0.23
CA SER A 90 10.67 -22.44 1.51
C SER A 90 9.15 -22.45 1.62
N PRO A 91 8.55 -23.46 2.29
CA PRO A 91 7.12 -23.51 2.49
C PRO A 91 6.64 -22.33 3.35
N LEU A 92 5.55 -21.69 2.89
CA LEU A 92 4.83 -20.64 3.61
C LEU A 92 3.43 -21.14 3.96
N SER A 93 3.01 -20.93 5.21
CA SER A 93 1.73 -21.45 5.69
C SER A 93 0.54 -20.70 5.08
N ARG A 94 -0.49 -21.44 4.70
CA ARG A 94 -1.79 -20.88 4.28
C ARG A 94 -2.79 -20.80 5.43
N VAL A 95 -2.35 -21.13 6.65
CA VAL A 95 -3.20 -21.18 7.86
C VAL A 95 -2.61 -20.34 8.99
N HIS A 96 -1.31 -20.46 9.25
CA HIS A 96 -0.63 -19.68 10.28
C HIS A 96 -0.44 -18.22 9.86
N THR A 97 -0.40 -17.33 10.85
CA THR A 97 -0.49 -15.87 10.71
C THR A 97 0.66 -15.16 11.44
N HIS A 98 1.85 -15.77 11.48
CA HIS A 98 3.02 -15.23 12.18
C HIS A 98 3.45 -13.85 11.66
N TYR A 99 3.54 -13.66 10.34
CA TYR A 99 3.91 -12.36 9.78
C TYR A 99 2.83 -11.30 10.03
N TRP A 100 1.56 -11.71 10.08
CA TRP A 100 0.46 -10.81 10.44
C TRP A 100 0.61 -10.27 11.86
N ASP A 101 0.88 -11.16 12.82
CA ASP A 101 1.02 -10.78 14.23
C ASP A 101 2.24 -9.87 14.44
N ARG A 102 3.36 -10.11 13.74
CA ARG A 102 4.53 -9.21 13.75
C ARG A 102 4.22 -7.84 13.15
N LEU A 103 3.46 -7.77 12.05
CA LEU A 103 3.02 -6.49 11.50
C LEU A 103 2.11 -5.74 12.48
N LYS A 104 1.19 -6.43 13.14
CA LYS A 104 0.33 -5.82 14.18
C LYS A 104 1.15 -5.24 15.33
N GLU A 105 2.15 -5.96 15.80
CA GLU A 105 3.07 -5.49 16.84
C GLU A 105 3.79 -4.23 16.40
N LEU A 106 4.44 -4.26 15.23
CA LEU A 106 5.11 -3.08 14.65
C LEU A 106 4.17 -1.88 14.53
N PHE A 107 2.94 -2.08 14.02
CA PHE A 107 1.95 -1.02 13.91
C PHE A 107 1.51 -0.48 15.27
N GLY A 108 1.37 -1.34 16.28
CA GLY A 108 1.09 -0.95 17.65
C GLY A 108 2.20 -0.10 18.26
N THR A 109 3.46 -0.49 18.05
CA THR A 109 4.66 0.26 18.44
C THR A 109 4.70 1.63 17.77
N ILE A 110 4.47 1.71 16.45
CA ILE A 110 4.42 2.98 15.72
C ILE A 110 3.28 3.88 16.23
N ASN A 111 2.12 3.30 16.49
CA ASN A 111 0.95 4.04 16.98
C ASN A 111 1.20 4.63 18.37
N SER A 112 1.81 3.87 19.27
CA SER A 112 1.95 4.22 20.69
C SER A 112 3.29 4.91 21.00
N GLY A 113 4.24 4.84 20.08
CA GLY A 113 5.64 5.17 20.32
C GLY A 113 6.29 4.12 21.24
N ASP A 114 7.60 4.07 21.22
CA ASP A 114 8.37 3.20 22.11
C ASP A 114 9.74 3.84 22.43
N PRO A 115 9.92 4.39 23.64
CA PRO A 115 11.18 5.02 24.02
C PRO A 115 12.38 4.06 24.09
N GLU A 116 12.18 2.77 24.39
CA GLU A 116 13.26 1.78 24.47
C GLU A 116 13.83 1.50 23.08
N MET A 117 12.95 1.41 22.09
CA MET A 117 13.32 1.25 20.69
C MET A 117 13.64 2.58 19.98
N GLY A 118 13.38 3.72 20.60
CA GLY A 118 13.52 5.04 19.98
C GLY A 118 12.45 5.35 18.92
N VAL A 119 11.33 4.63 18.93
CA VAL A 119 10.22 4.82 17.98
C VAL A 119 9.39 6.03 18.41
N PRO A 120 9.31 7.10 17.60
CA PRO A 120 8.50 8.26 17.92
C PRO A 120 7.00 7.96 17.76
N PHE A 121 6.18 8.75 18.43
CA PHE A 121 4.73 8.62 18.42
C PHE A 121 4.11 9.14 17.11
N TYR A 122 3.52 8.26 16.30
CA TYR A 122 2.84 8.63 15.05
C TYR A 122 1.31 8.48 15.17
N ASN A 123 0.66 9.49 15.77
CA ASN A 123 -0.79 9.46 16.00
C ASN A 123 -1.59 10.19 14.91
N GLY A 124 -1.59 9.60 13.70
CA GLY A 124 -2.39 10.06 12.56
C GLY A 124 -3.72 9.32 12.39
N GLY A 125 -4.09 8.42 13.32
CA GLY A 125 -5.25 7.54 13.20
C GLY A 125 -5.10 6.38 12.21
N LEU A 126 -4.07 6.37 11.35
CA LEU A 126 -3.80 5.29 10.40
C LEU A 126 -3.47 3.97 11.12
N PHE A 127 -2.70 4.04 12.21
CA PHE A 127 -2.28 2.89 13.00
C PHE A 127 -3.16 2.65 14.24
N GLU A 128 -4.20 3.46 14.45
CA GLU A 128 -5.02 3.43 15.66
C GLU A 128 -6.00 2.24 15.64
N PRO A 129 -5.89 1.26 16.54
CA PRO A 129 -6.69 0.04 16.48
C PRO A 129 -8.20 0.30 16.52
N GLN A 130 -8.65 1.28 17.31
CA GLN A 130 -10.08 1.58 17.47
C GLN A 130 -10.72 2.11 16.19
N LYS A 131 -9.94 2.71 15.27
CA LYS A 131 -10.43 3.18 13.98
C LYS A 131 -10.48 2.08 12.92
N HIS A 132 -9.82 0.94 13.16
CA HIS A 132 -9.68 -0.15 12.19
C HIS A 132 -10.03 -1.52 12.79
N PRO A 133 -11.23 -1.70 13.37
CA PRO A 133 -11.61 -2.93 14.08
C PRO A 133 -11.53 -4.19 13.22
N PHE A 134 -11.78 -4.08 11.92
CA PHE A 134 -11.67 -5.19 10.97
C PHE A 134 -10.24 -5.77 10.93
N LEU A 135 -9.21 -4.91 10.97
CA LEU A 135 -7.80 -5.35 10.99
C LEU A 135 -7.37 -5.89 12.36
N GLU A 136 -8.17 -5.66 13.40
CA GLU A 136 -7.95 -6.24 14.71
C GLU A 136 -8.59 -7.62 14.84
N GLU A 137 -9.76 -7.82 14.22
CA GLU A 137 -10.55 -9.04 14.26
C GLU A 137 -10.05 -10.11 13.28
N TYR A 138 -9.78 -9.73 12.02
CA TYR A 138 -9.41 -10.66 10.96
C TYR A 138 -7.91 -10.71 10.72
N LYS A 139 -7.42 -11.85 10.21
CA LYS A 139 -6.00 -12.08 9.94
C LYS A 139 -5.77 -12.55 8.51
N VAL A 140 -4.52 -12.43 8.05
CA VAL A 140 -4.11 -12.95 6.74
C VAL A 140 -2.95 -13.93 6.92
N ALA A 141 -3.07 -15.13 6.36
CA ALA A 141 -2.06 -16.17 6.50
C ALA A 141 -0.70 -15.81 5.87
N ASP A 142 0.37 -16.39 6.40
CA ASP A 142 1.77 -16.10 6.09
C ASP A 142 2.08 -16.14 4.59
N PHE A 143 1.49 -17.09 3.86
CA PHE A 143 1.64 -17.20 2.41
C PHE A 143 1.26 -15.91 1.68
N TYR A 144 0.14 -15.29 2.07
CA TYR A 144 -0.34 -14.07 1.44
C TYR A 144 0.44 -12.85 1.95
N VAL A 145 0.73 -12.77 3.25
CA VAL A 145 1.51 -11.67 3.84
C VAL A 145 2.94 -11.63 3.27
N ALA A 146 3.59 -12.77 3.12
CA ALA A 146 4.91 -12.85 2.51
C ALA A 146 4.88 -12.37 1.04
N LYS A 147 3.87 -12.80 0.26
CA LYS A 147 3.73 -12.36 -1.14
C LYS A 147 3.53 -10.86 -1.28
N ILE A 148 2.70 -10.23 -0.42
CA ILE A 148 2.46 -8.78 -0.50
C ILE A 148 3.71 -8.01 -0.07
N ILE A 149 4.43 -8.48 0.95
CA ILE A 149 5.67 -7.84 1.40
C ILE A 149 6.70 -7.92 0.28
N ASP A 150 6.82 -9.08 -0.38
CA ASP A 150 7.72 -9.26 -1.50
C ASP A 150 7.43 -8.31 -2.67
N LEU A 151 6.15 -8.22 -3.08
CA LEU A 151 5.70 -7.33 -4.14
C LEU A 151 5.98 -5.85 -3.83
N LEU A 152 5.75 -5.44 -2.59
CA LEU A 152 5.97 -4.05 -2.19
C LEU A 152 7.46 -3.73 -2.00
N CYS A 153 8.27 -4.71 -1.59
CA CYS A 153 9.66 -4.45 -1.23
C CYS A 153 10.66 -4.71 -2.34
N ARG A 154 10.34 -5.56 -3.33
CA ARG A 154 11.28 -5.94 -4.40
C ARG A 154 10.74 -5.62 -5.79
N SER A 155 11.64 -5.24 -6.69
CA SER A 155 11.34 -5.09 -8.13
C SER A 155 11.29 -6.45 -8.83
N LYS A 156 10.87 -6.45 -10.10
CA LYS A 156 10.92 -7.62 -11.00
C LYS A 156 12.32 -8.21 -11.14
N ASP A 157 13.36 -7.40 -10.96
CA ASP A 157 14.78 -7.82 -10.95
C ASP A 157 15.24 -8.35 -9.57
N LYS A 158 14.31 -8.55 -8.63
CA LYS A 158 14.55 -9.00 -7.24
C LYS A 158 15.41 -8.05 -6.39
N ALA A 159 15.64 -6.82 -6.83
CA ALA A 159 16.32 -5.82 -6.04
C ALA A 159 15.35 -5.14 -5.07
N PHE A 160 15.80 -4.76 -3.87
CA PHE A 160 14.96 -3.99 -2.96
C PHE A 160 14.67 -2.60 -3.54
N ILE A 161 13.42 -2.17 -3.44
CA ILE A 161 12.96 -0.86 -3.88
C ILE A 161 13.43 0.19 -2.86
N ASP A 162 14.02 1.29 -3.33
CA ASP A 162 14.42 2.41 -2.50
C ASP A 162 13.28 3.44 -2.36
N TYR A 163 12.61 3.41 -1.21
CA TYR A 163 11.51 4.30 -0.88
C TYR A 163 11.97 5.73 -0.52
N SER A 164 13.27 5.96 -0.29
CA SER A 164 13.78 7.30 0.06
C SER A 164 13.68 8.30 -1.10
N SER A 165 13.77 7.77 -2.32
CA SER A 165 13.71 8.50 -3.59
C SER A 165 12.29 8.79 -4.09
N LEU A 166 11.28 8.22 -3.43
CA LEU A 166 9.89 8.46 -3.80
C LEU A 166 9.47 9.87 -3.38
N GLU A 167 9.41 10.76 -4.36
CA GLU A 167 8.76 12.07 -4.18
C GLU A 167 7.32 11.91 -3.66
N ALA A 168 6.87 12.86 -2.84
CA ALA A 168 5.50 12.88 -2.31
C ALA A 168 4.42 12.78 -3.41
N ARG A 169 4.73 13.26 -4.62
CA ARG A 169 3.89 13.14 -5.82
C ARG A 169 3.63 11.68 -6.22
N HIS A 170 4.64 10.81 -6.16
CA HIS A 170 4.49 9.40 -6.52
C HIS A 170 3.57 8.68 -5.52
N LEU A 171 3.74 8.93 -4.22
CA LEU A 171 2.84 8.41 -3.18
C LEU A 171 1.40 8.89 -3.39
N GLY A 172 1.20 10.18 -3.65
CA GLY A 172 -0.12 10.74 -3.97
C GLY A 172 -0.78 10.04 -5.16
N SER A 173 -0.03 9.79 -6.24
CA SER A 173 -0.54 9.09 -7.43
C SER A 173 -0.87 7.62 -7.19
N ILE A 174 -0.13 6.95 -6.31
CA ILE A 174 -0.39 5.55 -5.91
C ILE A 174 -1.67 5.50 -5.08
N TYR A 175 -1.81 6.39 -4.08
CA TYR A 175 -3.00 6.49 -3.25
C TYR A 175 -4.25 6.87 -4.04
N GLU A 176 -4.16 7.87 -4.92
CA GLU A 176 -5.26 8.26 -5.81
C GLU A 176 -5.59 7.17 -6.83
N GLY A 177 -4.57 6.43 -7.30
CA GLY A 177 -4.76 5.27 -8.14
C GLY A 177 -5.57 4.20 -7.44
N LEU A 178 -5.15 3.80 -6.24
CA LEU A 178 -5.77 2.74 -5.45
C LEU A 178 -7.27 2.93 -5.19
N LEU A 179 -7.71 4.17 -4.98
CA LEU A 179 -9.12 4.48 -4.75
C LEU A 179 -10.02 4.20 -5.97
N GLU A 180 -9.48 4.11 -7.19
CA GLU A 180 -10.27 3.79 -8.39
C GLU A 180 -10.56 2.30 -8.56
N TYR A 181 -9.82 1.46 -7.86
CA TYR A 181 -9.89 0.03 -8.05
C TYR A 181 -10.93 -0.59 -7.14
N LYS A 182 -11.58 -1.64 -7.63
CA LYS A 182 -12.48 -2.49 -6.87
C LYS A 182 -12.08 -3.93 -7.05
N VAL A 183 -12.05 -4.65 -5.95
CA VAL A 183 -11.98 -6.11 -5.97
C VAL A 183 -13.35 -6.64 -6.35
N LYS A 184 -13.40 -7.45 -7.40
CA LYS A 184 -14.61 -8.10 -7.93
C LYS A 184 -14.36 -9.59 -8.09
N ILE A 185 -15.44 -10.36 -8.23
CA ILE A 185 -15.38 -11.79 -8.54
C ILE A 185 -15.82 -11.99 -9.98
N ALA A 186 -15.08 -12.80 -10.71
CA ALA A 186 -15.42 -13.17 -12.07
C ALA A 186 -16.65 -14.09 -12.08
N GLU A 187 -17.74 -13.68 -12.72
CA GLU A 187 -18.95 -14.51 -12.85
C GLU A 187 -18.77 -15.60 -13.92
N GLU A 188 -17.93 -15.33 -14.91
CA GLU A 188 -17.53 -16.24 -15.98
C GLU A 188 -16.03 -16.07 -16.26
N ASP A 189 -15.44 -16.89 -17.13
CA ASP A 189 -14.03 -16.75 -17.49
C ASP A 189 -13.78 -15.41 -18.20
N LEU A 190 -12.89 -14.59 -17.63
CA LEU A 190 -12.56 -13.25 -18.13
C LEU A 190 -11.12 -13.17 -18.60
N VAL A 191 -10.85 -12.21 -19.49
CA VAL A 191 -9.50 -11.83 -19.92
C VAL A 191 -9.35 -10.32 -19.88
N ALA A 192 -8.23 -9.85 -19.35
CA ALA A 192 -7.86 -8.44 -19.38
C ALA A 192 -7.45 -8.03 -20.81
N THR A 193 -8.13 -7.03 -21.37
CA THR A 193 -7.81 -6.47 -22.69
C THR A 193 -7.54 -4.98 -22.59
N LYS A 194 -6.64 -4.44 -23.43
CA LYS A 194 -6.39 -3.00 -23.49
C LYS A 194 -7.28 -2.35 -24.53
N LYS A 195 -8.30 -1.60 -24.11
CA LYS A 195 -9.13 -0.74 -24.99
C LYS A 195 -8.80 0.73 -24.72
N LYS A 196 -8.31 1.44 -25.75
CA LYS A 196 -7.93 2.87 -25.67
C LYS A 196 -6.98 3.20 -24.51
N GLY A 197 -5.96 2.34 -24.31
CA GLY A 197 -4.97 2.51 -23.24
C GLY A 197 -5.46 2.13 -21.83
N LYS A 198 -6.64 1.53 -21.69
CA LYS A 198 -7.22 1.11 -20.40
C LYS A 198 -7.46 -0.38 -20.36
N GLU A 199 -7.23 -0.97 -19.20
CA GLU A 199 -7.53 -2.37 -18.93
C GLU A 199 -9.05 -2.55 -18.78
N VAL A 200 -9.62 -3.46 -19.56
CA VAL A 200 -11.04 -3.83 -19.55
C VAL A 200 -11.13 -5.34 -19.57
N PHE A 201 -11.84 -5.89 -18.58
CA PHE A 201 -12.12 -7.32 -18.49
C PHE A 201 -13.32 -7.65 -19.38
N VAL A 202 -13.14 -8.61 -20.28
CA VAL A 202 -14.18 -9.10 -21.18
C VAL A 202 -14.29 -10.63 -21.08
N PRO A 203 -15.46 -11.21 -21.37
CA PRO A 203 -15.62 -12.66 -21.44
C PRO A 203 -14.62 -13.31 -22.39
N LEU A 204 -14.04 -14.45 -21.97
CA LEU A 204 -13.07 -15.22 -22.76
C LEU A 204 -13.61 -15.59 -24.14
N ARG A 205 -14.93 -15.85 -24.23
CA ARG A 205 -15.63 -16.16 -25.50
C ARG A 205 -15.57 -14.99 -26.48
N GLU A 206 -15.77 -13.76 -25.99
CA GLU A 206 -15.75 -12.54 -26.79
C GLU A 206 -14.31 -12.19 -27.23
N ALA A 207 -13.33 -12.40 -26.35
CA ALA A 207 -11.92 -12.22 -26.65
C ALA A 207 -11.41 -13.23 -27.71
N LYS A 208 -11.83 -14.49 -27.63
CA LYS A 208 -11.51 -15.52 -28.66
C LYS A 208 -12.17 -15.20 -30.00
N ALA A 209 -13.42 -14.74 -30.00
CA ALA A 209 -14.14 -14.36 -31.22
C ALA A 209 -13.50 -13.17 -31.96
N SER A 210 -12.82 -12.27 -31.24
CA SER A 210 -12.08 -11.15 -31.82
C SER A 210 -10.68 -11.51 -32.34
N GLY A 211 -10.28 -12.78 -32.29
CA GLY A 211 -8.98 -13.26 -32.77
C GLY A 211 -7.79 -12.89 -31.88
N SER A 212 -8.05 -12.49 -30.63
CA SER A 212 -7.00 -12.13 -29.69
C SER A 212 -6.19 -13.37 -29.30
N LYS A 213 -4.85 -13.25 -29.29
CA LYS A 213 -3.96 -14.33 -28.84
C LYS A 213 -3.86 -14.26 -27.31
N ILE A 214 -4.55 -15.17 -26.63
CA ILE A 214 -4.71 -15.17 -25.16
C ILE A 214 -3.82 -16.26 -24.57
N ARG A 215 -3.03 -15.92 -23.54
CA ARG A 215 -2.26 -16.91 -22.77
C ARG A 215 -3.11 -17.47 -21.64
N GLU A 216 -2.90 -18.74 -21.27
CA GLU A 216 -3.61 -19.35 -20.12
C GLU A 216 -3.39 -18.56 -18.82
N SER A 217 -2.18 -18.00 -18.62
CA SER A 217 -1.85 -17.16 -17.47
C SER A 217 -2.61 -15.82 -17.41
N GLU A 218 -3.32 -15.44 -18.47
CA GLU A 218 -4.10 -14.19 -18.56
C GLU A 218 -5.60 -14.42 -18.33
N ILE A 219 -6.01 -15.69 -18.21
CA ILE A 219 -7.40 -16.08 -17.96
C ILE A 219 -7.66 -15.95 -16.46
N ILE A 220 -8.73 -15.25 -16.12
CA ILE A 220 -9.30 -15.20 -14.78
C ILE A 220 -10.50 -16.14 -14.80
N GLU A 221 -10.42 -17.23 -14.05
CA GLU A 221 -11.48 -18.24 -14.04
C GLU A 221 -12.71 -17.74 -13.27
N SER A 222 -13.88 -18.27 -13.62
CA SER A 222 -15.10 -18.03 -12.85
C SER A 222 -14.89 -18.34 -11.36
N GLY A 223 -15.29 -17.41 -10.49
CA GLY A 223 -15.11 -17.47 -9.04
C GLY A 223 -13.80 -16.86 -8.54
N GLU A 224 -12.85 -16.49 -9.41
CA GLU A 224 -11.62 -15.83 -8.99
C GLU A 224 -11.80 -14.33 -8.73
N LEU A 225 -10.97 -13.80 -7.83
CA LEU A 225 -10.88 -12.36 -7.60
C LEU A 225 -10.10 -11.68 -8.72
N TYR A 226 -10.59 -10.53 -9.15
CA TYR A 226 -9.87 -9.61 -10.02
C TYR A 226 -10.08 -8.17 -9.57
N VAL A 227 -9.20 -7.29 -10.02
CA VAL A 227 -9.20 -5.88 -9.64
C VAL A 227 -9.55 -5.07 -10.86
N ALA A 228 -10.67 -4.35 -10.81
CA ALA A 228 -11.19 -3.56 -11.92
C ALA A 228 -11.20 -2.07 -11.57
N THR A 229 -10.85 -1.21 -12.52
CA THR A 229 -11.03 0.24 -12.38
C THR A 229 -12.50 0.62 -12.59
N ASP A 230 -13.09 1.37 -11.67
CA ASP A 230 -14.38 2.01 -11.87
C ASP A 230 -14.22 3.51 -12.12
N LYS A 231 -14.45 3.94 -13.37
CA LYS A 231 -14.32 5.36 -13.77
C LYS A 231 -15.28 6.30 -13.02
N GLY A 232 -16.37 5.79 -12.46
CA GLY A 232 -17.38 6.62 -11.80
C GLY A 232 -16.93 7.17 -10.45
N GLU A 233 -16.07 6.45 -9.73
CA GLU A 233 -15.79 6.77 -8.34
C GLU A 233 -14.85 7.95 -8.13
N ARG A 234 -13.85 8.21 -8.98
CA ARG A 234 -13.00 9.40 -8.84
C ARG A 234 -13.81 10.71 -8.84
N LYS A 235 -14.84 10.78 -9.69
CA LYS A 235 -15.76 11.93 -9.74
C LYS A 235 -16.73 11.95 -8.55
N ALA A 236 -17.06 10.80 -7.98
CA ALA A 236 -17.98 10.68 -6.87
C ALA A 236 -17.32 10.89 -5.50
N SER A 237 -16.06 10.47 -5.32
CA SER A 237 -15.27 10.65 -4.10
C SER A 237 -14.64 12.03 -4.01
N GLY A 238 -14.37 12.69 -5.15
CA GLY A 238 -13.73 14.01 -5.21
C GLY A 238 -12.27 14.00 -4.75
N SER A 239 -11.69 12.83 -4.52
CA SER A 239 -10.31 12.67 -4.03
C SER A 239 -9.31 12.86 -5.18
N TYR A 240 -8.92 14.11 -5.44
CA TYR A 240 -7.88 14.46 -6.41
C TYR A 240 -6.69 15.09 -5.72
N TYR A 241 -5.48 14.61 -6.02
CA TYR A 241 -4.29 15.28 -5.55
C TYR A 241 -4.12 16.63 -6.27
N THR A 242 -3.91 17.70 -5.50
CA THR A 242 -3.77 19.04 -6.07
C THR A 242 -2.40 19.18 -6.73
N PRO A 243 -2.32 19.57 -8.03
CA PRO A 243 -1.05 19.79 -8.71
C PRO A 243 -0.12 20.74 -7.95
N GLU A 244 1.19 20.45 -7.97
CA GLU A 244 2.18 21.17 -7.16
C GLU A 244 2.22 22.67 -7.45
N TYR A 245 2.07 23.09 -8.71
CA TYR A 245 2.04 24.52 -9.05
C TYR A 245 0.86 25.26 -8.39
N ILE A 246 -0.27 24.58 -8.18
CA ILE A 246 -1.43 25.15 -7.48
C ILE A 246 -1.12 25.23 -5.99
N VAL A 247 -0.58 24.16 -5.39
CA VAL A 247 -0.20 24.16 -3.96
C VAL A 247 0.82 25.26 -3.69
N LYS A 248 1.86 25.34 -4.51
CA LYS A 248 2.91 26.36 -4.42
C LYS A 248 2.32 27.77 -4.52
N TYR A 249 1.46 28.01 -5.50
CA TYR A 249 0.77 29.30 -5.64
C TYR A 249 -0.06 29.65 -4.39
N ILE A 250 -0.85 28.72 -3.86
CA ILE A 250 -1.65 28.95 -2.65
C ILE A 250 -0.74 29.28 -1.48
N VAL A 251 0.30 28.47 -1.22
CA VAL A 251 1.24 28.68 -0.11
C VAL A 251 1.98 30.01 -0.23
N GLU A 252 2.50 30.33 -1.41
CA GLU A 252 3.22 31.59 -1.68
C GLU A 252 2.33 32.81 -1.44
N ASN A 253 1.05 32.76 -1.80
CA ASN A 253 0.15 33.90 -1.68
C ASN A 253 -0.58 33.98 -0.32
N THR A 254 -0.59 32.91 0.47
CA THR A 254 -1.28 32.88 1.77
C THR A 254 -0.29 32.92 2.94
N LEU A 255 0.67 32.00 2.96
CA LEU A 255 1.67 31.92 4.02
C LEU A 255 2.88 32.81 3.75
N GLY A 256 3.21 33.06 2.47
CA GLY A 256 4.34 33.92 2.09
C GLY A 256 4.30 35.31 2.75
N PRO A 257 3.20 36.08 2.63
CA PRO A 257 3.10 37.40 3.25
C PRO A 257 3.25 37.38 4.77
N VAL A 258 2.63 36.38 5.43
CA VAL A 258 2.69 36.22 6.89
C VAL A 258 4.11 35.90 7.36
N ILE A 259 4.83 35.04 6.63
CA ILE A 259 6.21 34.68 6.96
C ILE A 259 7.13 35.89 6.78
N GLU A 260 6.98 36.66 5.70
CA GLU A 260 7.81 37.85 5.47
C GLU A 260 7.56 38.93 6.52
N GLU A 261 6.30 39.17 6.91
CA GLU A 261 5.99 40.08 8.02
C GLU A 261 6.71 39.68 9.31
N LYS A 262 6.68 38.39 9.68
CA LYS A 262 7.36 37.90 10.89
C LYS A 262 8.89 37.98 10.78
N LYS A 263 9.47 37.71 9.60
CA LYS A 263 10.92 37.84 9.37
C LYS A 263 11.40 39.27 9.59
N GLU A 264 10.69 40.26 9.06
CA GLU A 264 11.06 41.67 9.23
C GLU A 264 10.92 42.11 10.70
N LEU A 265 9.89 41.62 11.40
CA LEU A 265 9.70 41.90 12.82
C LEU A 265 10.82 41.30 13.70
N ILE A 266 11.34 40.12 13.33
CA ILE A 266 12.49 39.50 14.00
C ILE A 266 13.78 40.26 13.68
N LYS A 267 14.03 40.63 12.41
CA LYS A 267 15.21 41.41 12.02
C LYS A 267 15.28 42.75 12.74
N GLY A 268 14.17 43.47 12.85
CA GLY A 268 14.13 44.74 13.59
C GLY A 268 14.58 44.56 15.03
N LYS A 269 14.02 43.55 15.73
CA LYS A 269 14.41 43.24 17.12
C LYS A 269 15.86 42.79 17.29
N MET A 270 16.45 42.16 16.27
CA MET A 270 17.86 41.75 16.29
C MET A 270 18.81 42.92 16.02
N GLN A 271 18.36 43.98 15.34
CA GLN A 271 19.15 45.19 15.14
C GLN A 271 19.13 46.13 16.36
N ASP A 272 18.10 46.01 17.19
CA ASP A 272 17.95 46.76 18.45
C ASP A 272 18.70 46.12 19.65
N LEU A 273 19.31 44.93 19.45
CA LEU A 273 20.12 44.18 20.43
C LEU A 273 21.62 44.39 20.20
#